data_AF-A0A9E0G5H8-F1
#
_entry.id   AF-A0A9E0G5H8-F1
#
_cell.length_a   1.000
_cell.length_b   1.000
_cell.length_c   1.000
_cell.angle_alpha   90.00
_cell.angle_beta   90.00
_cell.angle_gamma   90.00
#
_symmetry.space_group_name_H-M   'P 1'
#
loop_
_entity.id
_entity.type
_entity.pdbx_description
1 polymer ?
#
loop_
_entity_poly.entity_id
_entity_poly.type
_entity_poly.pdbx_seq_one_letter_code
_entity_poly.pdbx_strand_id
1 'polypeptide(L)'
;VITCPPDLSVCIDEDPFLLSGASPEGGYYSGPGVLNNIFDPQLAGAGNHQITYDYIDYNACPAQCTFHITVNPLPEFDCPEYGPFCQGDPAIVFEETGVFTFNGDVVTGFDPVAAGEYILVYTETN
;
A
#
# COMPACT_ATOMS: atom_id res chain seq x y z
N VAL A 1 -22.28 -5.91 28.11
CA VAL A 1 -22.03 -6.63 26.83
C VAL A 1 -20.91 -5.91 26.14
N ILE A 2 -19.91 -6.63 25.61
CA ILE A 2 -18.80 -6.01 24.88
C ILE A 2 -19.20 -5.83 23.42
N THR A 3 -18.83 -4.72 22.81
CA THR A 3 -19.07 -4.43 21.39
C THR A 3 -17.75 -4.00 20.78
N CYS A 4 -17.39 -4.63 19.66
CA CYS A 4 -16.16 -4.37 18.95
C CYS A 4 -16.32 -3.24 17.93
N PRO A 5 -15.21 -2.54 17.60
CA PRO A 5 -15.16 -1.69 16.41
C PRO A 5 -15.50 -2.51 15.15
N PRO A 6 -16.00 -1.84 14.08
CA PRO A 6 -16.10 -2.48 12.77
C PRO A 6 -14.69 -2.76 12.21
N ASP A 7 -14.62 -3.66 11.23
CA ASP A 7 -13.39 -3.89 10.46
C ASP A 7 -12.99 -2.62 9.68
N LEU A 8 -11.68 -2.41 9.52
CA LEU A 8 -11.11 -1.23 8.88
C LEU A 8 -10.16 -1.61 7.74
N SER A 9 -10.01 -0.72 6.75
CA SER A 9 -9.03 -0.82 5.67
C SER A 9 -8.23 0.48 5.60
N VAL A 10 -6.90 0.37 5.59
CA VAL A 10 -5.93 1.49 5.54
C VAL A 10 -4.81 1.18 4.55
N CYS A 11 -4.06 2.18 4.11
CA CYS A 11 -2.85 1.97 3.32
C CYS A 11 -1.63 1.79 4.22
N ILE A 12 -0.58 1.14 3.73
CA ILE A 12 0.66 0.90 4.48
C ILE A 12 1.41 2.20 4.84
N ASP A 13 1.17 3.30 4.12
CA ASP A 13 1.76 4.62 4.33
C ASP A 13 0.91 5.55 5.20
N GLU A 14 -0.25 5.08 5.69
CA GLU A 14 -1.06 5.84 6.63
C GLU A 14 -0.31 6.10 7.95
N ASP A 15 -0.52 7.30 8.51
CA ASP A 15 0.07 7.69 9.79
C ASP A 15 -0.46 6.81 10.95
N PRO A 16 0.34 6.53 11.99
CA PRO A 16 -0.13 5.81 13.16
C PRO A 16 -1.30 6.51 13.85
N PHE A 17 -2.34 5.76 14.21
CA PHE A 17 -3.57 6.31 14.79
C PHE A 17 -4.05 5.56 16.02
N LEU A 18 -4.76 6.27 16.91
CA LEU A 18 -5.33 5.69 18.12
C LEU A 18 -6.54 4.80 17.79
N LEU A 19 -6.53 3.57 18.30
CA LEU A 19 -7.66 2.66 18.21
C LEU A 19 -8.78 3.09 19.15
N SER A 20 -10.01 3.11 18.64
CA SER A 20 -11.22 3.52 19.36
C SER A 20 -12.45 2.78 18.82
N GLY A 21 -13.62 3.02 19.43
CA GLY A 21 -14.90 2.46 18.97
C GLY A 21 -15.32 1.15 19.63
N ALA A 22 -14.51 0.61 20.55
CA ALA A 22 -14.94 -0.50 21.40
C ALA A 22 -15.78 0.01 22.57
N SER A 23 -16.76 -0.78 23.01
CA SER A 23 -17.57 -0.48 24.19
C SER A 23 -17.60 -1.69 25.13
N PRO A 24 -17.40 -1.53 26.45
CA PRO A 24 -17.15 -0.27 27.17
C PRO A 24 -15.78 0.35 26.87
N GLU A 25 -15.61 1.67 27.06
CA GLU A 25 -14.30 2.35 26.93
C GLU A 25 -13.37 2.02 28.12
N GLY A 26 -12.05 2.18 27.91
CA GLY A 26 -11.03 2.02 28.96
C GLY A 26 -10.34 0.66 29.00
N GLY A 27 -10.58 -0.20 28.02
CA GLY A 27 -9.82 -1.43 27.79
C GLY A 27 -8.53 -1.19 27.00
N TYR A 28 -7.89 -2.29 26.62
CA TYR A 28 -6.60 -2.30 25.93
C TYR A 28 -6.71 -3.05 24.61
N TYR A 29 -6.09 -2.49 23.57
CA TYR A 29 -5.97 -3.11 22.27
C TYR A 29 -4.62 -3.83 22.15
N SER A 30 -4.62 -5.01 21.55
CA SER A 30 -3.43 -5.80 21.26
C SER A 30 -3.53 -6.46 19.88
N GLY A 31 -2.38 -6.65 19.23
CA GLY A 31 -2.30 -7.25 17.90
C GLY A 31 -1.05 -6.81 17.13
N PRO A 32 -0.85 -7.32 15.91
CA PRO A 32 0.22 -6.85 15.03
C PRO A 32 0.13 -5.34 14.80
N GLY A 33 1.26 -4.63 14.89
CA GLY A 33 1.32 -3.18 14.72
C GLY A 33 0.67 -2.34 15.83
N VAL A 34 0.14 -2.94 16.90
CA VAL A 34 -0.47 -2.18 18.01
C VAL A 34 0.53 -1.94 19.13
N LEU A 35 0.77 -0.67 19.46
CA LEU A 35 1.59 -0.22 20.58
C LEU A 35 0.86 0.88 21.36
N ASN A 36 0.65 0.70 22.67
CA ASN A 36 -0.03 1.68 23.53
C ASN A 36 -1.40 2.15 22.97
N ASN A 37 -2.23 1.22 22.50
CA ASN A 37 -3.51 1.47 21.82
C ASN A 37 -3.40 2.25 20.48
N ILE A 38 -2.20 2.47 19.95
CA ILE A 38 -1.96 3.06 18.64
C ILE A 38 -1.67 1.95 17.65
N PHE A 39 -2.36 1.92 16.51
CA PHE A 39 -2.05 1.05 15.39
C PHE A 39 -1.13 1.77 14.42
N ASP A 40 -0.01 1.13 14.08
CA ASP A 40 0.97 1.58 13.10
C ASP A 40 0.93 0.62 11.88
N PRO A 41 0.39 1.06 10.73
CA PRO A 41 0.32 0.25 9.51
C PRO A 41 1.70 -0.22 9.00
N GLN A 42 2.74 0.60 9.17
CA GLN A 42 4.10 0.26 8.72
C GLN A 42 4.71 -0.83 9.61
N LEU A 43 4.43 -0.79 10.92
CA LEU A 43 4.86 -1.84 11.85
C LEU A 43 4.08 -3.14 11.65
N ALA A 44 2.79 -3.07 11.31
CA ALA A 44 1.97 -4.24 11.01
C ALA A 44 2.37 -4.93 9.70
N GLY A 45 2.75 -4.15 8.68
CA GLY A 45 3.03 -4.61 7.31
C GLY A 45 1.75 -4.84 6.50
N ALA A 46 1.87 -5.03 5.18
CA ALA A 46 0.73 -5.30 4.31
C ALA A 46 0.07 -6.66 4.64
N GLY A 47 -1.26 -6.69 4.66
CA GLY A 47 -2.04 -7.89 4.95
C GLY A 47 -3.24 -7.63 5.84
N ASN A 48 -3.91 -8.72 6.24
CA ASN A 48 -5.05 -8.67 7.16
C ASN A 48 -4.60 -8.99 8.58
N HIS A 49 -4.83 -8.07 9.52
CA HIS A 49 -4.38 -8.17 10.91
C HIS A 49 -5.57 -8.27 11.85
N GLN A 50 -5.61 -9.31 12.67
CA GLN A 50 -6.59 -9.45 13.73
C GLN A 50 -6.17 -8.63 14.95
N ILE A 51 -7.03 -7.72 15.39
CA ILE A 51 -6.85 -6.91 16.59
C ILE A 51 -7.81 -7.39 17.67
N THR A 52 -7.29 -7.45 18.89
CA THR A 52 -8.02 -7.89 20.08
C THR A 52 -8.22 -6.72 21.02
N TYR A 53 -9.44 -6.58 21.53
CA TYR A 53 -9.78 -5.62 22.58
C TYR A 53 -10.15 -6.37 23.86
N ASP A 54 -9.42 -6.07 24.93
CA ASP A 54 -9.60 -6.66 26.26
C ASP A 54 -10.11 -5.61 27.25
N TYR A 55 -11.16 -5.95 28.00
CA TYR A 55 -11.74 -5.10 29.02
C TYR A 55 -12.03 -5.89 30.30
N ILE A 56 -11.75 -5.30 31.46
CA ILE A 56 -12.08 -5.87 32.77
C ILE A 56 -13.06 -4.90 33.44
N ASP A 57 -14.24 -5.41 33.80
CA ASP A 57 -15.24 -4.57 34.48
C ASP A 57 -14.90 -4.35 35.97
N TYR A 58 -15.71 -3.52 36.65
CA TYR A 58 -15.53 -3.21 38.07
C TYR A 58 -15.63 -4.45 38.99
N ASN A 59 -16.30 -5.51 38.53
CA ASN A 59 -16.42 -6.78 39.26
C ASN A 59 -15.31 -7.77 38.92
N ALA A 60 -14.26 -7.32 38.21
CA ALA A 60 -13.16 -8.13 37.71
C ALA A 60 -13.58 -9.24 36.73
N CYS A 61 -14.70 -9.05 36.01
CA CYS A 61 -15.10 -9.95 34.93
C CYS A 61 -14.40 -9.54 33.61
N PRO A 62 -13.53 -10.40 33.04
CA PRO A 62 -12.91 -10.12 31.75
C PRO A 62 -13.91 -10.30 30.61
N ALA A 63 -13.83 -9.42 29.63
CA ALA A 63 -14.53 -9.50 28.36
C ALA A 63 -13.55 -9.17 27.24
N GLN A 64 -13.66 -9.89 26.13
CA GLN A 64 -12.80 -9.72 24.97
C GLN A 64 -13.64 -9.72 23.70
N CYS A 65 -13.21 -8.96 22.70
CA CYS A 65 -13.73 -9.05 21.34
C CYS A 65 -12.60 -8.83 20.32
N THR A 66 -12.80 -9.26 19.08
CA THR A 66 -11.83 -9.12 17.99
C THR A 66 -12.45 -8.49 16.75
N PHE A 67 -11.62 -7.78 15.99
CA PHE A 67 -11.94 -7.16 14.70
C PHE A 67 -10.69 -7.18 13.80
N HIS A 68 -10.84 -6.84 12.53
CA HIS A 68 -9.74 -6.87 11.56
C HIS A 68 -9.37 -5.49 11.05
N ILE A 69 -8.07 -5.30 10.79
CA ILE A 69 -7.53 -4.17 10.05
C ILE A 69 -6.79 -4.72 8.83
N THR A 70 -7.25 -4.34 7.64
CA THR A 70 -6.57 -4.65 6.38
C THR A 70 -5.62 -3.51 6.04
N VAL A 71 -4.33 -3.80 5.94
CA VAL A 71 -3.29 -2.87 5.48
C VAL A 71 -2.99 -3.18 4.02
N ASN A 72 -3.38 -2.26 3.13
CA ASN A 72 -3.15 -2.40 1.70
C ASN A 72 -1.73 -1.94 1.37
N PRO A 73 -0.97 -2.73 0.58
CA PRO A 73 0.31 -2.26 0.06
C PRO A 73 0.09 -1.06 -0.86
N LEU A 74 1.13 -0.26 -1.03
CA LEU A 74 1.15 0.75 -2.08
C LEU A 74 1.13 0.06 -3.46
N PRO A 75 0.52 0.68 -4.49
CA PRO A 75 0.69 0.20 -5.84
C PRO A 75 2.18 0.22 -6.19
N GLU A 76 2.71 -0.92 -6.62
CA GLU A 76 4.05 -0.98 -7.19
C GLU A 76 3.97 -0.45 -8.62
N PHE A 77 4.75 0.58 -8.93
CA PHE A 77 4.91 1.11 -10.27
C PHE A 77 6.25 0.61 -10.82
N ASP A 78 6.21 -0.34 -11.75
CA ASP A 78 7.41 -0.84 -12.41
C ASP A 78 7.62 -0.05 -13.71
N CYS A 79 8.68 0.76 -13.76
CA CYS A 79 9.08 1.44 -14.97
C CYS A 79 9.80 0.43 -15.86
N PRO A 80 9.31 0.14 -17.08
CA PRO A 80 10.04 -0.74 -17.97
C PRO A 80 11.39 -0.13 -18.35
N GLU A 81 12.46 -0.88 -18.09
CA GLU A 81 13.82 -0.46 -18.43
C GLU A 81 14.16 -0.87 -19.87
N TYR A 82 14.46 0.14 -20.70
CA TYR A 82 14.89 -0.06 -22.08
C TYR A 82 16.31 0.45 -22.28
N GLY A 83 17.11 -0.36 -22.99
CA GLY A 83 18.49 -0.02 -23.38
C GLY A 83 19.57 -0.49 -22.40
N PRO A 84 20.83 -0.07 -22.60
CA PRO A 84 21.31 0.84 -23.64
C PRO A 84 21.26 0.22 -25.05
N PHE A 85 21.09 1.07 -26.07
CA PHE A 85 21.10 0.68 -27.49
C PHE A 85 22.26 1.36 -28.23
N CYS A 86 22.81 0.69 -29.24
CA CYS A 86 23.80 1.27 -30.15
C CYS A 86 23.12 2.04 -31.29
N GLN A 87 23.80 3.06 -31.81
CA GLN A 87 23.34 3.74 -33.01
C GLN A 87 23.26 2.75 -34.19
N GLY A 88 22.10 2.67 -34.83
CA GLY A 88 21.83 1.76 -35.94
C GLY A 88 21.39 0.36 -35.53
N ASP A 89 21.16 0.11 -34.24
CA ASP A 89 20.46 -1.10 -33.80
C ASP A 89 19.03 -1.13 -34.39
N PRO A 90 18.44 -2.32 -34.56
CA PRO A 90 17.06 -2.44 -35.00
C PRO A 90 16.09 -1.68 -34.09
N ALA A 91 15.06 -1.08 -34.70
CA ALA A 91 13.98 -0.48 -33.93
C ALA A 91 13.28 -1.52 -33.04
N ILE A 92 12.95 -1.11 -31.81
CA ILE A 92 12.21 -1.90 -30.84
C ILE A 92 10.76 -1.42 -30.77
N VAL A 93 9.86 -2.32 -30.35
CA VAL A 93 8.45 -2.04 -30.08
C VAL A 93 8.23 -2.15 -28.58
N PHE A 94 7.42 -1.24 -28.03
CA PHE A 94 6.99 -1.30 -26.63
C PHE A 94 5.80 -2.25 -26.53
N GLU A 95 5.89 -3.23 -25.64
CA GLU A 95 4.90 -4.31 -25.51
C GLU A 95 4.04 -4.17 -24.24
N GLU A 96 4.29 -3.15 -23.43
CA GLU A 96 3.55 -2.86 -22.20
C GLU A 96 2.17 -2.26 -22.48
N THR A 97 1.25 -2.46 -21.54
CA THR A 97 -0.13 -1.97 -21.62
C THR A 97 -0.27 -0.45 -21.42
N GLY A 98 0.78 0.21 -20.94
CA GLY A 98 0.79 1.67 -20.75
C GLY A 98 1.13 2.46 -22.01
N VAL A 99 1.17 3.79 -21.86
CA VAL A 99 1.44 4.74 -22.94
C VAL A 99 2.85 5.28 -22.78
N PHE A 100 3.67 5.13 -23.82
CA PHE A 100 4.96 5.79 -23.91
C PHE A 100 4.82 7.10 -24.67
N THR A 101 5.40 8.17 -24.15
CA THR A 101 5.49 9.46 -24.84
C THR A 101 6.94 9.91 -24.96
N PHE A 102 7.27 10.49 -26.12
CA PHE A 102 8.56 11.11 -26.40
C PHE A 102 8.31 12.53 -26.90
N ASN A 103 8.85 13.54 -26.21
CA ASN A 103 8.59 14.96 -26.48
C ASN A 103 7.09 15.34 -26.53
N GLY A 104 6.23 14.59 -25.83
CA GLY A 104 4.77 14.80 -25.81
C GLY A 104 4.00 14.01 -26.87
N ASP A 105 4.67 13.34 -27.80
CA ASP A 105 4.04 12.48 -28.80
C ASP A 105 4.00 11.04 -28.31
N VAL A 106 2.86 10.37 -28.51
CA VAL A 106 2.72 8.94 -28.19
C VAL A 106 3.56 8.12 -29.16
N VAL A 107 4.42 7.27 -28.62
CA VAL A 107 5.30 6.37 -29.38
C VAL A 107 4.99 4.93 -29.01
N THR A 108 5.13 4.02 -29.97
CA THR A 108 4.92 2.58 -29.78
C THR A 108 6.24 1.79 -29.82
N GLY A 109 7.37 2.51 -29.85
CA GLY A 109 8.69 1.91 -30.01
C GLY A 109 9.78 2.97 -30.06
N PHE A 110 11.02 2.51 -30.18
CA PHE A 110 12.21 3.34 -30.26
C PHE A 110 13.14 2.86 -31.38
N ASP A 111 13.60 3.80 -32.22
CA ASP A 111 14.56 3.55 -33.29
C ASP A 111 15.85 4.34 -33.03
N PRO A 112 16.97 3.69 -32.64
CA PRO A 112 18.23 4.35 -32.29
C PRO A 112 19.01 4.84 -33.52
N VAL A 113 18.41 5.73 -34.33
CA VAL A 113 19.05 6.26 -35.56
C VAL A 113 20.19 7.25 -35.28
N ALA A 114 20.20 7.87 -34.09
CA ALA A 114 21.22 8.83 -33.68
C ALA A 114 21.64 8.56 -32.23
N ALA A 115 22.92 8.84 -31.93
CA ALA A 115 23.41 8.81 -30.56
C ALA A 115 22.87 10.02 -29.80
N GLY A 116 22.38 9.80 -28.59
CA GLY A 116 21.82 10.83 -27.73
C GLY A 116 21.19 10.27 -26.47
N GLU A 117 20.79 11.17 -25.59
CA GLU A 117 19.96 10.85 -24.43
C GLU A 117 18.50 11.04 -24.83
N TYR A 118 17.71 9.97 -24.68
CA TYR A 118 16.29 9.95 -25.04
C TYR A 118 15.49 9.68 -23.77
N ILE A 119 14.68 10.65 -23.36
CA ILE A 119 13.81 10.53 -22.19
C ILE A 119 12.41 10.17 -22.69
N LEU A 120 11.98 8.95 -22.40
CA LEU A 120 10.61 8.51 -22.62
C LEU A 120 9.84 8.58 -21.30
N VAL A 121 8.59 9.04 -21.37
CA VAL A 121 7.68 9.05 -20.23
C VAL A 121 6.68 7.92 -20.42
N TYR A 122 6.74 6.93 -19.54
CA TYR A 122 5.78 5.84 -19.45
C TYR A 122 4.63 6.23 -18.50
N THR A 123 3.39 6.02 -18.92
CA THR A 123 2.20 6.26 -18.10
C THR A 123 1.30 5.03 -18.15
N GLU A 124 1.04 4.44 -16.99
CA GLU A 124 0.07 3.36 -16.83
C GLU A 124 -1.16 3.89 -16.10
N THR A 125 -2.34 3.68 -16.69
CA THR A 125 -3.62 3.96 -16.04
C THR A 125 -4.05 2.71 -15.27
N ASN A 126 -3.94 2.76 -13.94
CA ASN A 126 -4.59 1.80 -13.04
C ASN A 126 -6.11 1.88 -13.12
#